data_AF-A0A2E5ZKU7-F1
#
_entry.id   AF-A0A2E5ZKU7-F1
#
_cell.length_a   1.000
_cell.length_b   1.000
_cell.length_c   1.000
_cell.angle_alpha   90.00
_cell.angle_beta   90.00
_cell.angle_gamma   90.00
#
_symmetry.space_group_name_H-M   'P 1'
#
loop_
_entity.id
_entity.type
_entity.pdbx_description
1 polymer ?
#
loop_
_entity_poly.entity_id
_entity_poly.type
_entity_poly.pdbx_seq_one_letter_code
_entity_poly.pdbx_strand_id
1 'polypeptide(L)'
;MSHPANEPILGYEPGSQERESLQSEIDRQMAEIIEIPCIINGEEIYTGVTLPQVIPHNHGHVLANVHLAGRDEMEAACAAAVAA
;
A
#
# COMPACT_ATOMS: atom_id res chain seq x y z
N MET A 1 14.84 26.95 2.67
CA MET A 1 14.68 25.71 1.88
C MET A 1 16.04 25.36 1.31
N SER A 2 16.61 24.22 1.68
CA SER A 2 17.84 23.70 1.05
C SER A 2 17.53 23.20 -0.36
N HIS A 3 18.51 23.29 -1.27
CA HIS A 3 18.39 22.66 -2.58
C HIS A 3 18.29 21.14 -2.40
N PRO A 4 17.29 20.47 -2.99
CA PRO A 4 17.15 19.02 -2.86
C PRO A 4 18.28 18.32 -3.62
N ALA A 5 18.81 17.24 -3.04
CA ALA A 5 19.71 16.32 -3.73
C ALA A 5 18.90 15.11 -4.23
N ASN A 6 19.37 14.48 -5.31
CA ASN A 6 18.82 13.21 -5.75
C ASN A 6 19.06 12.13 -4.69
N GLU A 7 18.08 11.25 -4.48
CA GLU A 7 18.23 10.08 -3.61
C GLU A 7 19.26 9.11 -4.24
N PRO A 8 20.25 8.61 -3.47
CA PRO A 8 21.22 7.65 -3.97
C PRO A 8 20.59 6.32 -4.40
N ILE A 9 21.10 5.72 -5.46
CA ILE A 9 20.75 4.35 -5.85
C ILE A 9 21.62 3.37 -5.06
N LEU A 10 20.98 2.44 -4.35
CA LEU A 10 21.66 1.40 -3.58
C LEU A 10 22.05 0.21 -4.48
N GLY A 11 23.09 -0.54 -4.08
CA GLY A 11 23.64 -1.64 -4.88
C GLY A 11 22.94 -2.99 -4.69
N TYR A 12 22.41 -3.28 -3.51
CA TYR A 12 21.77 -4.58 -3.18
C TYR A 12 22.68 -5.80 -3.44
N GLU A 13 23.98 -5.61 -3.21
CA GLU A 13 24.99 -6.64 -3.38
C GLU A 13 24.78 -7.81 -2.40
N PRO A 14 25.27 -9.02 -2.71
CA PRO A 14 25.21 -10.13 -1.77
C PRO A 14 25.81 -9.77 -0.40
N GLY A 15 25.01 -9.93 0.68
CA GLY A 15 25.40 -9.62 2.05
C GLY A 15 25.31 -8.14 2.45
N SER A 16 24.77 -7.27 1.59
CA SER A 16 24.53 -5.88 1.97
C SER A 16 23.29 -5.73 2.85
N GLN A 17 23.29 -4.72 3.72
CA GLN A 17 22.19 -4.53 4.67
C GLN A 17 20.88 -4.15 3.99
N GLU A 18 20.92 -3.41 2.88
CA GLU A 18 19.74 -3.08 2.10
C GLU A 18 19.12 -4.31 1.42
N ARG A 19 19.95 -5.31 1.04
CA ARG A 19 19.45 -6.57 0.49
C ARG A 19 18.82 -7.44 1.56
N GLU A 20 19.43 -7.54 2.73
CA GLU A 20 18.85 -8.25 3.89
C GLU A 20 17.51 -7.64 4.32
N SER A 21 17.44 -6.31 4.36
CA SER A 21 16.21 -5.58 4.70
C SER A 21 15.11 -5.83 3.66
N LEU A 22 15.45 -5.79 2.37
CA LEU A 22 14.51 -6.07 1.28
C LEU A 22 13.98 -7.51 1.36
N GLN A 23 14.85 -8.49 1.59
CA GLN A 23 14.43 -9.89 1.69
C GLN A 23 13.49 -10.10 2.89
N SER A 24 13.82 -9.52 4.04
CA SER A 24 13.00 -9.60 5.25
C SER A 24 11.60 -9.01 5.03
N GLU A 25 11.52 -7.89 4.29
CA GLU A 25 10.25 -7.25 3.99
C GLU A 25 9.42 -8.03 2.96
N ILE A 26 10.07 -8.63 1.95
CA ILE A 26 9.40 -9.55 1.02
C ILE A 26 8.79 -10.73 1.79
N ASP A 27 9.57 -11.35 2.67
CA ASP A 27 9.12 -12.49 3.47
C ASP A 27 7.94 -12.10 4.37
N ARG A 28 7.98 -10.91 4.98
CA ARG A 28 6.87 -10.37 5.79
C ARG A 28 5.60 -10.16 4.95
N GLN A 29 5.71 -9.48 3.82
CA GLN A 29 4.55 -9.21 2.95
C GLN A 29 3.96 -10.48 2.34
N MET A 30 4.79 -11.50 2.08
CA MET A 30 4.32 -12.80 1.61
C MET A 30 3.68 -13.67 2.71
N ALA A 31 3.85 -13.33 3.99
CA ALA A 31 3.28 -14.08 5.10
C ALA A 31 1.91 -13.55 5.54
N GLU A 32 1.55 -12.34 5.14
CA GLU A 32 0.36 -11.62 5.58
C GLU A 32 -0.61 -11.40 4.42
N ILE A 33 -1.91 -11.42 4.72
CA ILE A 33 -2.95 -10.90 3.82
C ILE A 33 -3.61 -9.75 4.56
N ILE A 34 -3.43 -8.53 4.06
CA ILE A 34 -3.95 -7.32 4.72
C ILE A 34 -5.29 -6.86 4.13
N GLU A 35 -6.06 -6.12 4.92
CA GLU A 35 -7.21 -5.37 4.40
C GLU A 35 -6.75 -3.95 4.04
N ILE A 36 -7.05 -3.49 2.83
CA ILE A 36 -6.75 -2.12 2.38
C ILE A 36 -8.06 -1.32 2.41
N PRO A 37 -8.26 -0.45 3.42
CA PRO A 37 -9.46 0.39 3.50
C PRO A 37 -9.38 1.57 2.53
N CYS A 38 -10.51 2.24 2.33
CA CYS A 38 -10.52 3.59 1.80
C CYS A 38 -10.05 4.56 2.89
N ILE A 39 -9.18 5.53 2.57
CA ILE A 39 -8.79 6.58 3.52
C ILE A 39 -9.51 7.88 3.16
N ILE A 40 -10.41 8.33 4.03
CA ILE A 40 -11.20 9.55 3.81
C ILE A 40 -11.01 10.46 5.03
N ASN A 41 -10.50 11.67 4.80
CA ASN A 41 -10.19 12.63 5.87
C ASN A 41 -9.25 12.08 6.96
N GLY A 42 -8.34 11.16 6.59
CA GLY A 42 -7.43 10.51 7.53
C GLY A 42 -8.05 9.34 8.31
N GLU A 43 -9.31 8.99 8.06
CA GLU A 43 -9.99 7.85 8.68
C GLU A 43 -10.02 6.63 7.74
N GLU A 44 -9.89 5.45 8.32
CA GLU A 44 -9.99 4.15 7.63
C GLU A 44 -11.45 3.72 7.49
N ILE A 45 -11.92 3.60 6.26
CA ILE A 45 -13.30 3.19 5.92
C ILE A 45 -13.28 1.82 5.25
N TYR A 46 -13.90 0.86 5.95
CA TYR A 46 -14.04 -0.53 5.53
C TYR A 46 -15.44 -0.77 4.94
N THR A 47 -15.54 -0.85 3.62
CA THR A 47 -16.84 -0.94 2.91
C THR A 47 -17.47 -2.33 2.91
N GLY A 48 -16.71 -3.37 3.31
CA GLY A 48 -17.09 -4.79 3.17
C GLY A 48 -17.16 -5.32 1.73
N VAL A 49 -17.18 -4.45 0.71
CA VAL A 49 -17.10 -4.84 -0.70
C VAL A 49 -15.63 -4.91 -1.10
N THR A 50 -15.09 -6.12 -1.20
CA THR A 50 -13.65 -6.31 -1.41
C THR A 50 -13.31 -7.02 -2.71
N LEU A 51 -12.08 -6.77 -3.20
CA LEU A 51 -11.47 -7.48 -4.32
C LEU A 51 -10.03 -7.89 -3.96
N PRO A 52 -9.63 -9.15 -4.21
CA PRO A 52 -8.26 -9.59 -3.92
C PRO A 52 -7.24 -8.94 -4.85
N GLN A 53 -6.21 -8.33 -4.26
CA GLN A 53 -4.99 -7.94 -4.95
C GLN A 53 -3.97 -9.08 -4.86
N VAL A 54 -3.49 -9.54 -6.02
CA VAL A 54 -2.61 -10.70 -6.14
C VAL A 54 -1.22 -10.32 -6.64
N ILE A 55 -0.25 -11.21 -6.45
CA ILE A 55 1.08 -11.08 -7.04
C ILE A 55 1.02 -11.41 -8.54
N PRO A 56 1.37 -10.49 -9.47
CA PRO A 56 1.23 -10.76 -10.91
C PRO A 56 2.06 -11.95 -11.42
N HIS A 57 3.25 -12.17 -10.84
CA HIS A 57 4.12 -13.29 -11.20
C HIS A 57 3.79 -14.59 -10.44
N ASN A 58 2.84 -14.54 -9.49
CA ASN A 58 2.32 -15.69 -8.75
C ASN A 58 0.85 -15.42 -8.36
N HIS A 59 -0.04 -15.46 -9.35
CA HIS A 59 -1.44 -15.05 -9.18
C HIS A 59 -2.25 -15.91 -8.19
N GLY A 60 -1.70 -17.03 -7.72
CA GLY A 60 -2.28 -17.84 -6.64
C GLY A 60 -2.06 -17.26 -5.25
N HIS A 61 -1.17 -16.27 -5.11
CA HIS A 61 -0.86 -15.61 -3.85
C HIS A 61 -1.58 -14.25 -3.76
N VAL A 62 -2.40 -14.09 -2.73
CA VAL A 62 -3.12 -12.85 -2.41
C VAL A 62 -2.28 -12.05 -1.43
N LEU A 63 -2.04 -10.77 -1.72
CA LEU A 63 -1.35 -9.84 -0.81
C LEU A 63 -2.34 -9.07 0.06
N ALA A 64 -3.49 -8.73 -0.49
CA ALA A 64 -4.48 -7.91 0.20
C ALA A 64 -5.90 -8.12 -0.32
N ASN A 65 -6.89 -7.83 0.51
CA ASN A 65 -8.25 -7.56 0.06
C ASN A 65 -8.49 -6.05 0.09
N VAL A 66 -8.86 -5.48 -1.06
CA VAL A 66 -9.02 -4.03 -1.20
C VAL A 66 -10.49 -3.68 -1.09
N HIS A 67 -10.83 -2.77 -0.19
CA HIS A 67 -12.18 -2.21 -0.07
C HIS A 67 -12.47 -1.25 -1.22
N LEU A 68 -13.51 -1.57 -1.99
CA LEU A 68 -13.97 -0.75 -3.10
C LEU A 68 -14.87 0.36 -2.57
N ALA A 69 -14.55 1.60 -2.94
CA ALA A 69 -15.39 2.76 -2.66
C ALA A 69 -16.70 2.70 -3.47
N GLY A 70 -17.81 2.89 -2.79
CA GLY A 70 -19.10 3.16 -3.41
C GLY A 70 -19.34 4.66 -3.57
N ARG A 71 -20.59 4.99 -3.94
CA ARG A 71 -21.03 6.37 -4.11
C ARG A 71 -20.84 7.20 -2.83
N ASP A 72 -21.20 6.63 -1.68
CA ASP A 72 -21.22 7.36 -0.40
C ASP A 72 -19.78 7.70 0.05
N GLU A 73 -18.84 6.75 -0.09
CA GLU A 73 -17.42 6.99 0.17
C GLU A 73 -16.85 8.07 -0.77
N MET A 74 -17.23 8.06 -2.05
CA MET A 74 -16.78 9.07 -3.01
C MET A 74 -17.33 10.46 -2.67
N GLU A 75 -18.61 10.58 -2.30
CA GLU A 75 -19.23 11.84 -1.89
C GLU A 75 -18.57 12.39 -0.61
N ALA A 76 -18.31 11.52 0.38
CA ALA A 76 -17.62 11.87 1.61
C ALA A 76 -16.17 12.33 1.35
N ALA A 77 -15.44 11.64 0.49
CA ALA A 77 -14.08 12.02 0.09
C ALA A 77 -14.04 13.39 -0.58
N CYS A 78 -14.96 13.66 -1.51
CA CYS A 78 -15.10 14.96 -2.16
C CYS A 78 -15.39 16.07 -1.16
N ALA A 79 -16.35 15.85 -0.25
CA ALA A 79 -16.72 16.84 0.76
C ALA A 79 -15.54 17.15 1.72
N ALA A 80 -14.84 16.13 2.19
CA ALA A 80 -13.68 16.28 3.06
C ALA A 80 -12.54 17.06 2.38
N ALA A 81 -12.22 16.72 1.12
CA ALA A 81 -11.15 17.38 0.38
C ALA A 81 -11.42 18.88 0.13
N VAL A 82 -12.68 19.28 -0.07
CA VAL A 82 -13.06 20.69 -0.26
C VAL A 82 -13.05 21.48 1.04
N ALA A 83 -13.32 20.83 2.17
CA ALA A 83 -13.38 21.47 3.48
C ALA A 83 -12.00 21.69 4.14
N ALA A 84 -10.94 21.11 3.58
CA ALA A 84 -9.58 21.11 4.13
C ALA A 84 -8.75 22.35 3.75
#